data_AF-A0A090QMF0-F1
#
_entry.id   AF-A0A090QMF0-F1
#
_cell.length_a   1.000
_cell.length_b   1.000
_cell.length_c   1.000
_cell.angle_alpha   90.00
_cell.angle_beta   90.00
_cell.angle_gamma   90.00
#
_symmetry.space_group_name_H-M   'P 1'
#
loop_
_entity.id
_entity.type
_entity.pdbx_description
1 polymer ?
#
loop_
_entity_poly.entity_id
_entity_poly.type
_entity_poly.pdbx_seq_one_letter_code
_entity_poly.pdbx_strand_id
1 'polypeptide(L)' 'MISGESGAITMGMLYLLMTTEEGRAHAEMMGLGEDSVVMLFSTEGDTNPARYRRIVWEGEQAL' A
#
# COMPACT_ATOMS: atom_id res chain seq x y z
N MET A 1 -7.82 -11.64 6.88
CA MET A 1 -6.77 -10.86 7.58
C MET A 1 -7.01 -9.40 7.27
N ILE A 2 -6.97 -8.53 8.28
CA ILE A 2 -6.99 -7.08 8.13
C ILE A 2 -5.51 -6.62 8.10
N SER A 3 -5.17 -5.57 7.35
CA SER A 3 -3.81 -5.02 7.31
C SER A 3 -3.76 -3.69 8.05
N GLY A 4 -2.97 -3.63 9.12
CA GLY A 4 -2.70 -2.40 9.86
C GLY A 4 -1.83 -1.42 9.08
N GLU A 5 -1.52 -0.29 9.70
CA GLU A 5 -0.73 0.79 9.09
C GLU A 5 0.64 0.28 8.60
N SER A 6 1.41 -0.39 9.47
CA SER A 6 2.74 -0.88 9.10
C SER A 6 2.66 -2.07 8.14
N GLY A 7 1.59 -2.87 8.23
CA GLY A 7 1.35 -4.01 7.35
C GLY A 7 0.96 -3.61 5.93
N ALA A 8 0.30 -2.46 5.76
CA ALA A 8 -0.24 -2.01 4.47
C ALA A 8 0.74 -1.18 3.63
N ILE A 9 1.86 -0.75 4.21
CA ILE A 9 2.79 0.21 3.58
C ILE A 9 3.30 -0.24 2.20
N THR A 10 3.58 -1.55 2.05
CA THR A 10 4.12 -2.10 0.79
C THR A 10 3.05 -2.15 -0.30
N MET A 11 1.80 -2.41 0.05
CA MET A 11 0.67 -2.31 -0.89
C MET A 11 0.43 -0.86 -1.32
N GLY A 12 0.47 0.09 -0.37
CA GLY A 12 0.34 1.51 -0.68
C GLY A 12 1.45 2.01 -1.62
N MET A 13 2.70 1.58 -1.38
CA MET A 13 3.82 1.89 -2.25
C MET A 13 3.63 1.31 -3.65
N LEU A 14 3.21 0.04 -3.78
CA LEU A 14 2.93 -0.57 -5.07
C LEU A 14 1.82 0.18 -5.81
N TYR A 15 0.76 0.58 -5.12
CA TYR A 15 -0.30 1.41 -5.70
C TYR A 15 0.26 2.71 -6.27
N LEU A 16 1.06 3.46 -5.51
CA LEU A 16 1.64 4.72 -5.97
C LEU A 16 2.59 4.53 -7.16
N LEU A 17 3.43 3.48 -7.15
CA LEU A 17 4.32 3.13 -8.26
C LEU A 17 3.54 2.87 -9.56
N MET A 18 2.37 2.24 -9.46
CA MET A 18 1.60 1.81 -10.64
C MET A 18 0.54 2.81 -11.10
N THR A 19 0.17 3.80 -10.28
CA THR A 19 -0.97 4.69 -10.56
C THR A 19 -0.64 6.18 -10.67
N THR A 20 0.59 6.59 -10.31
CA THR A 20 1.03 7.98 -10.41
C THR A 20 2.07 8.15 -11.51
N GLU A 21 2.11 9.35 -12.11
CA GLU A 21 3.11 9.64 -13.16
C GLU A 21 4.54 9.60 -12.62
N GLU A 22 4.76 10.08 -11.39
CA GLU A 22 6.05 9.97 -10.69
C GLU A 22 6.43 8.50 -10.43
N GLY A 23 5.45 7.69 -10.02
CA GLY A 23 5.64 6.26 -9.79
C GLY A 23 6.04 5.47 -11.03
N ARG A 24 5.51 5.82 -12.21
CA ARG A 24 5.70 5.04 -13.45
C ARG A 24 7.19 4.91 -13.83
N ALA A 25 7.96 6.00 -13.73
CA ALA A 25 9.38 5.97 -14.03
C ALA A 25 10.14 5.00 -13.09
N HIS A 26 9.77 4.96 -11.81
CA HIS A 26 10.35 4.03 -10.85
C HIS A 26 9.91 2.58 -11.08
N ALA A 27 8.64 2.35 -11.45
CA ALA A 27 8.13 1.03 -11.78
C ALA A 27 8.86 0.43 -12.99
N GLU A 28 9.08 1.22 -14.04
CA GLU A 28 9.86 0.83 -15.22
C GLU A 28 11.31 0.46 -14.86
N MET A 29 11.98 1.26 -14.02
CA MET A 29 13.33 0.97 -13.54
C MET A 29 13.42 -0.34 -12.74
N MET A 30 12.35 -0.70 -12.03
CA MET A 30 12.26 -1.96 -11.27
C MET A 30 11.81 -3.15 -12.13
N GLY A 31 11.45 -2.93 -13.39
CA GLY A 31 10.90 -3.97 -14.28
C GLY A 31 9.49 -4.41 -13.89
N LEU A 32 8.74 -3.58 -13.17
CA LEU A 32 7.35 -3.86 -12.82
C LEU A 32 6.44 -3.56 -14.03
N GLY A 33 5.54 -4.49 -14.34
CA GLY A 33 4.65 -4.41 -15.48
C GLY A 33 3.52 -5.43 -15.42
N GLU A 34 2.77 -5.58 -16.51
CA GLU A 34 1.57 -6.42 -16.58
C GLU A 34 1.81 -7.91 -16.28
N ASP A 35 3.00 -8.42 -16.58
CA ASP A 35 3.39 -9.82 -16.35
C ASP A 35 4.03 -10.05 -14.97
N SER A 36 4.15 -9.02 -14.13
CA SER A 36 4.82 -9.12 -12.84
C SER A 36 4.00 -9.91 -11.82
N VAL A 37 4.65 -10.87 -11.15
CA VAL A 37 4.11 -11.54 -9.96
C VAL A 37 4.77 -10.96 -8.72
N VAL A 38 4.02 -10.17 -7.95
CA VAL A 38 4.54 -9.45 -6.78
C VAL A 38 4.04 -10.10 -5.48
N MET A 39 4.98 -10.53 -4.64
CA MET A 39 4.69 -11.05 -3.30
C MET A 39 4.83 -9.92 -2.27
N LEU A 40 3.78 -9.69 -1.47
CA LEU A 40 3.77 -8.72 -0.40
C LEU A 40 3.57 -9.41 0.95
N PHE A 41 4.18 -8.84 2.00
CA PHE A 41 3.99 -9.29 3.37
C PHE A 41 3.23 -8.22 4.17
N SER A 42 2.02 -8.57 4.62
CA SER A 42 1.31 -7.79 5.63
C SER A 42 1.75 -8.25 7.01
N THR A 43 2.57 -7.43 7.68
CA THR A 43 3.29 -7.78 8.91
C THR A 43 2.43 -7.66 10.17
N GLU A 44 1.38 -6.85 10.13
CA GLU A 44 0.46 -6.66 11.25
C GLU A 44 -0.98 -6.44 10.79
N GLY A 45 -1.92 -6.82 11.66
CA GLY A 45 -3.33 -6.45 11.54
C GLY A 45 -3.64 -5.11 12.21
N ASP A 46 -4.89 -4.92 12.63
CA ASP A 46 -5.34 -3.72 13.34
C ASP A 46 -4.88 -3.72 14.82
N THR A 47 -3.57 -3.74 15.07
CA THR A 47 -2.96 -3.68 16.41
C THR A 47 -3.45 -2.49 17.24
N ASN A 48 -3.91 -1.42 16.58
CA ASN A 48 -4.73 -0.36 17.14
C ASN A 48 -6.07 -0.23 16.38
N PRO A 49 -7.15 -0.90 16.84
CA PRO A 49 -8.42 -0.93 16.10
C PRO A 49 -9.10 0.44 15.98
N ALA A 50 -8.91 1.32 16.97
CA ALA A 50 -9.50 2.67 16.94
C ALA A 50 -8.84 3.51 15.85
N ARG A 51 -7.50 3.47 15.75
CA ARG A 51 -6.77 4.18 14.69
C ARG A 51 -7.03 3.58 13.33
N TYR A 52 -7.05 2.25 13.21
CA TYR A 52 -7.40 1.57 11.97
C TYR A 52 -8.76 2.04 11.42
N ARG A 53 -9.79 2.12 12.28
CA ARG A 53 -11.12 2.61 11.90
C ARG A 53 -11.11 4.07 11.42
N ARG A 54 -10.38 4.97 12.09
CA ARG A 54 -10.29 6.36 11.64
C ARG A 54 -9.64 6.48 10.26
N ILE A 55 -8.58 5.71 10.00
CA ILE A 55 -7.92 5.69 8.69
C ILE A 55 -8.87 5.15 7.62
N VAL A 56 -9.47 3.98 7.84
CA VAL A 56 -10.22 3.27 6.79
C VAL A 56 -11.65 3.80 6.60
N TRP A 57 -12.33 4.26 7.65
CA TRP A 57 -13.72 4.71 7.57
C TRP A 57 -13.85 6.23 7.48
N GLU A 58 -12.98 6.97 8.16
CA GLU A 58 -13.06 8.44 8.23
C GLU A 58 -12.06 9.12 7.27
N GLY A 59 -11.15 8.35 6.66
CA GLY A 59 -10.13 8.89 5.75
C GLY A 59 -9.04 9.67 6.49
N GLU A 60 -8.77 9.37 7.75
CA GLU A 60 -7.63 9.93 8.48
C GLU A 60 -6.35 9.59 7.69
N GLN A 61 -5.65 10.60 7.15
CA GLN A 61 -4.50 10.49 6.23
C GLN A 61 -4.79 10.32 4.72
N ALA A 62 -6.02 10.57 4.27
CA ALA A 62 -6.29 10.71 2.83
C ALA A 62 -5.53 11.94 2.26
N LEU A 63 -4.82 11.74 1.15
CA LEU A 63 -4.17 12.79 0.36
C LEU A 63 -5.20 13.61 -0.44
#